data_AF-A0A1Y1NCG1-F1
#
_entry.id   AF-A0A1Y1NCG1-F1
#
_cell.length_a   1.000
_cell.length_b   1.000
_cell.length_c   1.000
_cell.angle_alpha   90.00
_cell.angle_beta   90.00
_cell.angle_gamma   90.00
#
_symmetry.space_group_name_H-M   'P 1'
#
loop_
_entity.id
_entity.type
_entity.pdbx_description
1 polymer ?
#
loop_
_entity_poly.entity_id
_entity_poly.type
_entity_poly.pdbx_seq_one_letter_code
_entity_poly.pdbx_strand_id
1 'polypeptide(L)'
;MDLLRQQFGESLISQNGPHNWPPRSCDLTPLDFFLWGYVKSKVYANKPKTLDELEANIRATIAAIPPDMIHRVIENWSDRMSQCKKSRGGHLNDILFKS
;
A
#
# COMPACT_ATOMS: atom_id res chain seq x y z
N MET A 1 -18.27 11.91 -4.46
CA MET A 1 -18.18 10.44 -4.68
C MET A 1 -18.53 10.07 -6.11
N ASP A 2 -19.43 10.79 -6.77
CA ASP A 2 -19.91 10.45 -8.12
C ASP A 2 -18.80 10.47 -9.18
N LEU A 3 -17.89 11.46 -9.12
CA LEU A 3 -16.71 11.51 -10.00
C LEU A 3 -15.81 10.27 -9.86
N LEU A 4 -15.54 9.83 -8.63
CA LEU A 4 -14.67 8.67 -8.37
C LEU A 4 -15.37 7.37 -8.80
N ARG A 5 -16.69 7.26 -8.59
CA ARG A 5 -17.47 6.13 -9.08
C ARG A 5 -17.52 6.08 -10.61
N GLN A 6 -17.60 7.24 -11.28
CA GLN A 6 -17.56 7.32 -12.74
C GLN A 6 -16.21 6.82 -13.28
N GLN A 7 -15.12 7.19 -12.62
CA GLN A 7 -13.77 6.87 -13.10
C GLN A 7 -13.32 5.43 -12.76
N PHE A 8 -13.66 4.94 -11.56
CA PHE A 8 -13.14 3.68 -11.03
C PHE A 8 -14.20 2.57 -10.90
N GLY A 9 -15.48 2.89 -11.09
CA GLY A 9 -16.58 1.92 -11.06
C GLY A 9 -16.61 1.09 -9.77
N GLU A 10 -16.69 -0.22 -9.94
CA GLU A 10 -16.67 -1.19 -8.83
C GLU A 10 -15.30 -1.34 -8.18
N SER A 11 -14.22 -0.87 -8.81
CA SER A 11 -12.87 -0.95 -8.23
C SER A 11 -12.61 0.09 -7.13
N LEU A 12 -13.62 0.89 -6.78
CA LEU A 12 -13.52 1.91 -5.75
C LEU A 12 -13.63 1.32 -4.33
N ILE A 13 -12.51 1.37 -3.59
CA ILE A 13 -12.44 1.05 -2.17
C ILE A 13 -12.53 2.35 -1.38
N SER A 14 -13.61 2.56 -0.62
CA SER A 14 -13.80 3.79 0.17
C SER A 14 -14.83 3.62 1.27
N GLN A 15 -14.80 4.51 2.26
CA GLN A 15 -15.86 4.61 3.26
C GLN A 15 -17.17 4.99 2.55
N ASN A 16 -18.19 4.12 2.65
CA ASN A 16 -19.47 4.21 1.91
C ASN A 16 -19.36 3.97 0.38
N GLY A 17 -18.27 3.37 -0.10
CA GLY A 17 -18.10 2.93 -1.48
C GLY A 17 -18.79 1.60 -1.82
N PRO A 18 -18.70 1.13 -3.08
CA PRO A 18 -19.11 -0.24 -3.46
C PRO A 18 -18.43 -1.30 -2.59
N HIS A 19 -17.13 -1.12 -2.33
CA HIS A 19 -16.39 -1.86 -1.33
C HIS A 19 -16.17 -0.98 -0.11
N ASN A 20 -16.98 -1.20 0.93
CA ASN A 20 -16.89 -0.45 2.17
C ASN A 20 -15.57 -0.76 2.90
N TRP A 21 -14.73 0.26 3.07
CA TRP A 21 -13.45 0.13 3.75
C TRP A 21 -13.45 0.96 5.05
N PRO A 22 -13.02 0.40 6.18
CA PRO A 22 -13.05 1.10 7.45
C PRO A 22 -12.08 2.29 7.46
N PRO A 23 -12.39 3.38 8.19
CA PRO A 23 -11.47 4.49 8.38
C PRO A 23 -10.21 4.04 9.14
N ARG A 24 -9.07 4.72 8.91
CA ARG A 24 -7.78 4.45 9.59
C ARG A 24 -7.23 3.02 9.41
N SER A 25 -7.44 2.47 8.22
CA SER A 25 -7.01 1.11 7.86
C SER A 25 -5.64 1.05 7.18
N CYS A 26 -4.70 1.95 7.53
CA CYS A 26 -3.36 1.98 6.92
C CYS A 26 -2.63 0.64 7.09
N ASP A 27 -2.87 -0.06 8.21
CA ASP A 27 -2.33 -1.40 8.48
C ASP A 27 -2.86 -2.48 7.52
N LEU A 28 -3.95 -2.21 6.80
CA LEU A 28 -4.62 -3.11 5.86
C LEU A 28 -4.45 -2.68 4.41
N THR A 29 -3.83 -1.52 4.14
CA THR A 29 -3.61 -1.03 2.78
C THR A 29 -2.17 -1.32 2.36
N PRO A 30 -1.92 -2.23 1.39
CA PRO A 30 -0.56 -2.57 0.96
C PRO A 30 0.28 -1.39 0.49
N LEU A 31 -0.36 -0.38 -0.10
CA LEU A 31 0.34 0.84 -0.52
C LEU A 31 0.89 1.63 0.69
N ASP A 32 0.16 1.65 1.80
CA ASP A 32 0.51 2.41 3.00
C ASP A 32 1.55 1.68 3.84
N PHE A 33 1.32 0.40 4.18
CA PHE A 33 2.23 -0.34 5.06
C PHE A 33 3.50 -0.84 4.38
N PHE A 34 3.51 -0.92 3.04
CA PHE A 34 4.65 -1.44 2.28
C PHE A 34 5.15 -0.43 1.24
N LEU A 35 4.37 -0.14 0.19
CA LEU A 35 4.91 0.48 -1.03
C LEU A 35 5.52 1.85 -0.75
N TRP A 36 4.81 2.71 -0.02
CA TRP A 36 5.25 4.08 0.22
C TRP A 36 6.56 4.13 1.01
N GLY A 37 6.69 3.34 2.07
CA GLY A 37 7.92 3.23 2.85
C GLY A 37 9.08 2.66 2.03
N TYR A 38 8.81 1.59 1.28
CA TYR A 38 9.80 0.94 0.42
C TYR A 38 10.33 1.89 -0.65
N VAL A 39 9.43 2.49 -1.45
CA VAL A 39 9.78 3.39 -2.55
C VAL A 39 10.54 4.60 -2.02
N LYS A 40 10.07 5.22 -0.94
CA LYS A 40 10.75 6.37 -0.33
C LYS A 40 12.19 6.04 0.09
N SER A 41 12.43 4.85 0.64
CA SER A 41 13.78 4.44 1.05
C SER A 41 14.77 4.29 -0.12
N LYS A 42 14.27 3.98 -1.33
CA LYS A 42 15.08 3.75 -2.53
C LYS A 42 15.23 5.00 -3.39
N VAL A 43 14.15 5.73 -3.60
CA VAL A 43 14.08 6.89 -4.48
C VAL A 43 14.99 8.03 -4.01
N TYR A 44 15.23 8.15 -2.70
CA TYR A 44 16.12 9.17 -2.14
C TYR A 44 17.55 8.70 -1.89
N ALA A 45 17.90 7.45 -2.23
CA ALA A 45 19.22 6.89 -1.92
C ALA A 45 20.37 7.66 -2.61
N ASN A 46 20.16 8.14 -3.84
CA ASN A 46 21.14 8.95 -4.59
C ASN A 46 20.98 10.47 -4.40
N LYS A 47 20.08 10.91 -3.51
CA LYS A 47 19.81 12.33 -3.21
C LYS A 47 19.52 13.16 -4.47
N PRO A 48 18.42 12.86 -5.21
CA PRO A 48 18.08 13.58 -6.43
C PRO A 48 17.86 15.07 -6.13
N LYS A 49 18.31 15.93 -7.05
CA LYS A 49 18.24 17.40 -6.92
C LYS A 49 17.19 18.03 -7.82
N THR A 50 16.70 17.28 -8.80
CA THR A 50 15.68 17.74 -9.76
C THR A 50 14.44 16.87 -9.69
N LEU A 51 13.32 17.40 -10.20
CA LEU A 51 12.08 16.64 -10.33
C LEU A 51 12.23 15.48 -11.33
N ASP A 52 12.98 15.70 -12.41
CA ASP A 52 13.22 14.67 -13.44
C ASP A 52 14.00 13.48 -12.88
N GLU A 53 15.04 13.73 -12.08
CA GLU A 53 15.78 12.68 -11.39
C GLU A 53 14.90 11.92 -10.40
N LEU A 54 14.06 12.64 -9.66
CA LEU A 54 13.13 12.03 -8.71
C LEU A 54 12.09 11.16 -9.42
N GLU A 55 11.51 11.63 -10.52
CA GLU A 55 10.55 10.89 -11.33
C GLU A 55 11.18 9.64 -11.95
N ALA A 56 12.38 9.78 -12.52
CA ALA A 56 13.14 8.66 -13.06
C ALA A 56 13.42 7.60 -11.99
N ASN A 57 13.83 8.03 -10.78
CA ASN A 57 14.05 7.14 -9.65
C ASN A 57 12.78 6.40 -9.24
N ILE A 58 11.62 7.08 -9.19
CA ILE A 58 10.33 6.45 -8.86
C ILE A 58 10.00 5.38 -9.90
N ARG A 59 10.05 5.72 -11.18
CA ARG A 59 9.74 4.77 -12.28
C ARG A 59 10.67 3.56 -12.25
N ALA A 60 11.98 3.78 -12.08
CA ALA A 60 12.96 2.71 -11.99
C ALA A 60 12.74 1.83 -10.74
N THR A 61 12.47 2.44 -9.58
CA THR A 61 12.21 1.71 -8.33
C THR A 61 10.98 0.83 -8.44
N ILE A 62 9.88 1.34 -8.99
CA ILE A 62 8.64 0.58 -9.19
C ILE A 62 8.86 -0.57 -10.18
N ALA A 63 9.52 -0.32 -11.31
CA ALA A 63 9.82 -1.35 -12.30
C ALA A 63 10.75 -2.44 -11.78
N ALA A 64 11.58 -2.12 -10.78
CA ALA A 64 12.49 -3.06 -10.14
C ALA A 64 11.85 -3.86 -9.00
N ILE A 65 10.57 -3.64 -8.64
CA ILE A 65 9.91 -4.46 -7.62
C ILE A 65 9.68 -5.85 -8.21
N PRO A 66 10.29 -6.90 -7.61
CA PRO A 66 10.18 -8.22 -8.17
C PRO A 66 8.80 -8.84 -7.82
N PRO A 67 8.22 -9.68 -8.69
CA PRO A 67 6.88 -10.23 -8.48
C PRO A 67 6.74 -11.05 -7.18
N ASP A 68 7.81 -11.72 -6.73
CA ASP A 68 7.82 -12.48 -5.47
C ASP A 68 7.62 -11.56 -4.25
N MET A 69 8.15 -10.35 -4.28
CA MET A 69 7.93 -9.36 -3.24
C MET A 69 6.46 -8.94 -3.18
N ILE A 70 5.80 -8.78 -4.33
CA ILE A 70 4.37 -8.51 -4.40
C ILE A 70 3.56 -9.67 -3.83
N HIS A 71 3.89 -10.92 -4.18
CA HIS A 71 3.22 -12.09 -3.62
C HIS A 71 3.30 -12.12 -2.08
N ARG A 72 4.48 -11.87 -1.50
CA ARG A 72 4.66 -11.80 -0.04
C ARG A 72 3.83 -10.69 0.60
N VAL A 73 3.69 -9.55 -0.08
CA VAL A 73 2.85 -8.44 0.40
C VAL A 73 1.37 -8.83 0.41
N ILE A 74 0.90 -9.57 -0.59
CA ILE A 74 -0.48 -10.08 -0.64
C ILE A 74 -0.72 -11.15 0.42
N GLU A 75 0.24 -12.05 0.66
CA GLU A 75 0.17 -13.04 1.74
C GLU A 75 0.08 -12.35 3.11
N ASN A 76 0.94 -11.35 3.35
CA ASN A 76 0.92 -10.53 4.57
C ASN A 76 -0.42 -9.77 4.72
N TRP A 77 -0.96 -9.25 3.62
CA TRP A 77 -2.29 -8.62 3.64
C TRP A 77 -3.38 -9.59 4.09
N SER A 78 -3.36 -10.83 3.59
CA SER A 78 -4.32 -11.87 4.01
C SER A 78 -4.22 -12.17 5.51
N ASP A 79 -3.00 -12.28 6.03
CA ASP A 79 -2.77 -12.49 7.47
C ASP A 79 -3.24 -11.28 8.30
N ARG A 80 -2.92 -10.06 7.89
CA ARG A 80 -3.40 -8.81 8.52
C ARG A 80 -4.92 -8.73 8.57
N MET A 81 -5.60 -9.12 7.48
CA MET A 81 -7.07 -9.19 7.45
C MET A 81 -7.61 -10.23 8.44
N SER A 82 -6.98 -11.40 8.54
CA SER A 82 -7.33 -12.43 9.53
C SER A 82 -7.14 -11.94 10.96
N GLN A 83 -6.04 -11.26 11.25
CA GLN A 83 -5.76 -10.68 12.56
C GLN A 83 -6.75 -9.57 12.92
N CYS A 84 -7.07 -8.67 11.97
CA CYS A 84 -8.06 -7.61 12.17
C CYS A 84 -9.44 -8.18 12.52
N LYS A 85 -9.82 -9.28 11.85
CA LYS A 85 -11.07 -9.99 12.18
C LYS A 85 -11.01 -10.58 13.60
N LYS A 86 -9.89 -11.19 14.01
CA LYS A 86 -9.69 -11.72 15.36
C LYS A 86 -9.71 -10.63 16.44
N SER A 87 -9.14 -9.45 16.15
CA SER A 87 -9.12 -8.29 17.04
C SER A 87 -10.43 -7.49 17.04
N ARG A 88 -11.46 -7.95 16.30
CA ARG A 88 -12.75 -7.25 16.12
C ARG A 88 -12.57 -5.82 15.61
N GLY A 89 -11.63 -5.60 14.70
CA GLY A 89 -11.34 -4.28 14.12
C GLY A 89 -10.40 -3.41 14.96
N GLY A 90 -9.78 -3.96 16.00
CA GLY A 90 -8.71 -3.28 16.74
C GLY A 90 -7.43 -3.16 15.91
N HIS A 91 -6.58 -2.19 16.26
CA HIS A 91 -5.28 -1.97 15.62
C HIS A 91 -4.42 -3.23 15.62
N LEU A 92 -3.71 -3.46 14.52
CA LEU A 92 -2.74 -4.53 14.44
C LEU A 92 -1.47 -4.07 15.16
N ASN A 93 -0.92 -4.92 16.03
CA ASN A 93 0.40 -4.65 16.59
C ASN A 93 1.43 -4.69 15.46
N ASP A 94 2.42 -3.79 15.48
CA ASP A 94 3.45 -3.62 14.44
C ASP A 94 4.02 -4.96 13.97
N ILE A 95 3.49 -5.48 12.87
CA ILE A 95 4.10 -6.60 12.15
C ILE A 95 5.27 -5.98 11.39
N LEU A 96 6.38 -5.80 12.10
CA LEU A 96 7.70 -5.64 11.51
C LEU A 96 7.91 -6.82 10.55
N PHE A 97 8.20 -6.52 9.29
CA PHE A 97 8.63 -7.51 8.32
C PHE A 97 9.70 -8.38 8.98
N LYS A 98 9.37 -9.61 9.36
CA LYS A 98 10.38 -10.57 9.81
C LYS A 98 11.17 -10.95 8.57
N SER A 99 12.39 -10.42 8.51
CA SER A 99 13.45 -10.73 7.56
C SER A 99 13.83 -12.20 7.59
#